data_AF-A0A963FR73-F1
#
_entry.id   AF-A0A963FR73-F1
#
_cell.length_a   1.000
_cell.length_b   1.000
_cell.length_c   1.000
_cell.angle_alpha   90.00
_cell.angle_beta   90.00
_cell.angle_gamma   90.00
#
_symmetry.space_group_name_H-M   'P 1'
#
loop_
_entity.id
_entity.type
_entity.pdbx_description
1 polymer ?
#
loop_
_entity_poly.entity_id
_entity_poly.type
_entity_poly.pdbx_seq_one_letter_code
_entity_poly.pdbx_strand_id
1 'polypeptide(L)'
;MGATVDETGVNFAVFSAHATRIEVCLFSADGHTELTRVALPERDGDIWHGHISGIGPGTLYGLRAHGPYEPERGHRFNPNKLLIDPYARKISGRLKWSRTLMGYHVGSPMGDLSFSTRDSAFAMPKSVVVGPDNFDWQDDRPPNHAGPETLIYEAHVKGLTAMHPGVDPTRRGTFRG
;
A
#
# COMPACT_ATOMS: atom_id res chain seq x y z
N MET A 1 -10.33 -7.67 -4.07
CA MET A 1 -9.87 -6.75 -2.99
C MET A 1 -8.73 -5.89 -3.52
N GLY A 2 -8.57 -4.70 -2.97
CA GLY A 2 -7.64 -3.68 -3.47
C GLY A 2 -8.21 -2.89 -4.65
N ALA A 3 -7.33 -2.15 -5.32
CA ALA A 3 -7.63 -1.39 -6.53
C ALA A 3 -7.51 -2.27 -7.79
N THR A 4 -8.61 -2.38 -8.55
CA THR A 4 -8.70 -3.14 -9.80
C THR A 4 -9.19 -2.24 -10.93
N VAL A 5 -8.45 -2.23 -12.04
CA VAL A 5 -8.74 -1.40 -13.21
C VAL A 5 -9.76 -2.12 -14.10
N ASP A 6 -10.72 -1.37 -14.63
CA ASP A 6 -11.62 -1.79 -15.71
C ASP A 6 -11.58 -0.78 -16.87
N GLU A 7 -12.50 -0.92 -17.83
CA GLU A 7 -12.56 -0.09 -19.03
C GLU A 7 -12.85 1.39 -18.76
N THR A 8 -13.47 1.71 -17.62
CA THR A 8 -14.02 3.04 -17.31
C THR A 8 -13.36 3.72 -16.10
N GLY A 9 -12.64 2.96 -15.27
CA GLY A 9 -11.99 3.48 -14.09
C GLY A 9 -11.36 2.41 -13.21
N VAL A 10 -11.47 2.62 -11.90
CA VAL A 10 -10.90 1.73 -10.89
C VAL A 10 -11.95 1.42 -9.83
N ASN A 11 -12.20 0.12 -9.63
CA ASN A 11 -12.95 -0.38 -8.49
C ASN A 11 -12.01 -0.58 -7.29
N PHE A 12 -12.39 -0.05 -6.14
CA PHE A 12 -11.70 -0.25 -4.86
C PHE A 12 -12.54 -1.16 -3.98
N ALA A 13 -11.90 -2.12 -3.31
CA ALA A 13 -12.54 -2.98 -2.32
C ALA A 13 -11.61 -3.21 -1.11
N VAL A 14 -12.02 -2.77 0.08
CA VAL A 14 -11.21 -2.73 1.30
C VAL A 14 -11.96 -3.41 2.44
N PHE A 15 -11.32 -4.37 3.09
CA PHE A 15 -11.91 -5.04 4.26
C PHE A 15 -11.78 -4.14 5.49
N SER A 16 -12.89 -3.95 6.21
CA SER A 16 -12.91 -3.40 7.56
C SER A 16 -14.25 -3.66 8.26
N ALA A 17 -14.23 -4.55 9.25
CA ALA A 17 -15.41 -4.89 10.04
C ALA A 17 -15.90 -3.74 10.94
N HIS A 18 -14.98 -2.90 11.41
CA HIS A 18 -15.23 -1.91 12.46
C HIS A 18 -15.15 -0.45 11.98
N ALA A 19 -14.78 -0.20 10.72
CA ALA A 19 -14.83 1.16 10.19
C ALA A 19 -16.28 1.64 10.12
N THR A 20 -16.47 2.94 10.33
CA THR A 20 -17.73 3.64 10.07
C THR A 20 -17.73 4.37 8.74
N ARG A 21 -16.55 4.60 8.15
CA ARG A 21 -16.36 5.11 6.78
C ARG A 21 -14.95 4.80 6.31
N ILE A 22 -14.81 4.46 5.02
CA ILE A 22 -13.51 4.39 4.34
C ILE A 22 -13.49 5.42 3.21
N GLU A 23 -12.40 6.19 3.13
CA GLU A 23 -12.17 7.18 2.07
C GLU A 23 -10.93 6.78 1.26
N VAL A 24 -11.08 6.78 -0.07
CA VAL A 24 -9.96 6.72 -1.01
C VAL A 24 -9.46 8.14 -1.23
N CYS A 25 -8.20 8.38 -0.89
CA CYS A 25 -7.53 9.68 -1.06
C CYS A 25 -6.67 9.62 -2.32
N LEU A 26 -6.98 10.42 -3.34
CA LEU A 26 -6.22 10.49 -4.59
C LEU A 26 -5.14 11.57 -4.49
N PHE A 27 -3.98 11.31 -5.08
CA PHE A 27 -2.82 12.22 -5.03
C PHE A 27 -2.35 12.65 -6.42
N SER A 28 -1.66 13.78 -6.46
CA SER A 28 -0.89 14.23 -7.63
C SER A 28 0.14 13.18 -8.06
N ALA A 29 0.62 13.26 -9.30
CA ALA A 29 1.56 12.29 -9.87
C ALA A 29 2.90 12.20 -9.09
N ASP A 30 3.31 13.28 -8.41
CA ASP A 30 4.47 13.32 -7.52
C ASP A 30 4.18 12.79 -6.10
N GLY A 31 2.92 12.52 -5.79
CA GLY A 31 2.46 11.99 -4.50
C GLY A 31 2.48 13.00 -3.34
N HIS A 32 2.69 14.29 -3.63
CA HIS A 32 2.82 15.35 -2.62
C HIS A 32 1.52 16.01 -2.22
N THR A 33 0.58 16.17 -3.16
CA THR A 33 -0.68 16.88 -2.95
C THR A 33 -1.85 15.91 -2.97
N GLU A 34 -2.64 15.92 -1.90
CA GLU A 34 -3.92 15.21 -1.87
C GLU A 34 -4.92 16.01 -2.71
N LEU A 35 -5.41 15.42 -3.80
CA LEU A 35 -6.29 16.08 -4.77
C LEU A 35 -7.75 16.02 -4.35
N THR A 36 -8.18 14.85 -3.87
CA THR A 36 -9.57 14.62 -3.46
C THR A 36 -9.67 13.40 -2.55
N ARG A 37 -10.79 13.32 -1.81
CA ARG A 37 -11.19 12.17 -1.01
C ARG A 37 -12.56 11.70 -1.48
N VAL A 38 -12.66 10.42 -1.79
CA VAL A 38 -13.90 9.78 -2.21
C VAL A 38 -14.27 8.75 -1.16
N ALA A 39 -15.41 8.94 -0.50
CA ALA A 39 -15.94 7.93 0.41
C ALA A 39 -16.41 6.71 -0.39
N LEU A 40 -16.07 5.51 0.05
CA LEU A 40 -16.60 4.28 -0.53
C LEU A 40 -18.09 4.18 -0.15
N PRO A 41 -19.02 4.18 -1.14
CA PRO A 41 -20.45 4.31 -0.89
C PRO A 41 -21.10 3.02 -0.38
N GLU A 42 -20.52 1.86 -0.71
CA GLU A 42 -21.15 0.57 -0.50
C GLU A 42 -20.35 -0.29 0.48
N ARG A 43 -21.06 -1.17 1.19
CA ARG A 43 -20.49 -2.13 2.13
C ARG A 43 -21.27 -3.44 2.07
N ASP A 44 -20.65 -4.47 1.49
CA ASP A 44 -21.14 -5.85 1.48
C ASP A 44 -20.45 -6.65 2.59
N GLY A 45 -21.20 -6.99 3.65
CA GLY A 45 -20.62 -7.60 4.85
C GLY A 45 -19.59 -6.67 5.49
N ASP A 46 -18.33 -7.09 5.51
CA ASP A 46 -17.21 -6.29 6.05
C ASP A 46 -16.30 -5.70 4.96
N ILE A 47 -16.74 -5.72 3.70
CA ILE A 47 -16.00 -5.18 2.56
C ILE A 47 -16.62 -3.86 2.14
N TRP A 48 -15.85 -2.79 2.24
CA TRP A 48 -16.18 -1.47 1.69
C TRP A 48 -15.76 -1.40 0.24
N HIS A 49 -16.62 -0.92 -0.67
CA HIS A 49 -16.28 -0.82 -2.08
C HIS A 49 -16.94 0.36 -2.79
N GLY A 50 -16.40 0.65 -3.98
CA GLY A 50 -16.88 1.71 -4.85
C GLY A 50 -16.01 1.85 -6.10
N HIS A 51 -16.63 2.36 -7.17
CA HIS A 51 -15.96 2.65 -8.42
C HIS A 51 -15.64 4.14 -8.54
N ILE A 52 -14.44 4.46 -9.00
CA ILE A 52 -14.04 5.83 -9.35
C ILE A 52 -13.70 5.85 -10.84
N SER A 53 -14.54 6.54 -11.62
CA SER A 53 -14.37 6.66 -13.06
C SER A 53 -13.27 7.65 -13.44
N GLY A 54 -12.66 7.46 -14.62
CA GLY A 54 -11.70 8.41 -15.19
C GLY A 54 -10.28 8.38 -14.60
N ILE A 55 -10.00 7.45 -13.68
CA ILE A 55 -8.64 7.15 -13.19
C ILE A 55 -8.17 5.79 -13.69
N GLY A 56 -6.86 5.53 -13.63
CA GLY A 56 -6.30 4.32 -14.23
C GLY A 56 -4.93 3.92 -13.67
N PRO A 57 -4.20 3.03 -14.37
CA PRO A 57 -2.87 2.59 -13.96
C PRO A 57 -1.93 3.77 -13.71
N GLY A 58 -1.17 3.72 -12.62
CA GLY A 58 -0.26 4.76 -12.19
C GLY A 58 -0.87 5.79 -11.23
N THR A 59 -2.20 5.83 -11.07
CA THR A 59 -2.85 6.70 -10.07
C THR A 59 -2.32 6.38 -8.67
N LEU A 60 -1.88 7.43 -7.97
CA LEU A 60 -1.42 7.35 -6.59
C LEU A 60 -2.60 7.56 -5.64
N TYR A 61 -2.72 6.67 -4.67
CA TYR A 61 -3.78 6.75 -3.67
C TYR A 61 -3.32 6.30 -2.28
N GLY A 62 -4.12 6.63 -1.29
CA GLY A 62 -4.08 6.03 0.05
C GLY A 62 -5.48 5.93 0.63
N LEU A 63 -5.61 5.40 1.83
CA LEU A 63 -6.90 5.20 2.49
C LEU A 63 -6.96 6.01 3.78
N ARG A 64 -8.14 6.52 4.14
CA ARG A 64 -8.43 7.02 5.49
C ARG A 64 -9.62 6.24 6.05
N ALA A 65 -9.43 5.67 7.24
CA ALA A 65 -10.46 4.90 7.91
C ALA A 65 -10.99 5.68 9.12
N HIS A 66 -12.30 5.86 9.14
CA HIS A 66 -13.05 6.43 10.26
C HIS A 66 -13.64 5.30 11.10
N GLY A 67 -13.78 5.52 12.40
CA GLY A 67 -14.33 4.54 13.33
C GLY A 67 -14.06 4.95 14.77
N PRO A 68 -14.39 4.07 15.73
CA PRO A 68 -14.13 4.34 17.15
C PRO A 68 -12.63 4.46 17.45
N TYR A 69 -12.29 5.41 18.32
CA TYR A 69 -10.98 5.48 18.96
C TYR A 69 -11.16 5.18 20.45
N GLU A 70 -11.13 3.89 20.76
CA GLU A 70 -11.27 3.32 22.11
C GLU A 70 -10.06 2.39 22.32
N PRO A 71 -8.86 2.96 22.52
CA PRO A 71 -7.61 2.21 22.53
C PRO A 71 -7.57 1.10 23.60
N GLU A 72 -8.27 1.30 24.72
CA GLU A 72 -8.47 0.32 25.79
C GLU A 72 -9.25 -0.91 25.34
N ARG A 73 -10.06 -0.78 24.29
CA ARG A 73 -10.83 -1.87 23.64
C ARG A 73 -10.20 -2.31 22.32
N GLY A 74 -9.00 -1.81 22.00
CA GLY A 74 -8.28 -2.13 20.76
C GLY A 74 -8.72 -1.34 19.52
N HIS A 75 -9.77 -0.52 19.61
CA HIS A 75 -10.20 0.31 18.48
C HIS A 75 -9.31 1.55 18.35
N ARG A 76 -8.62 1.68 17.21
CA ARG A 76 -7.61 2.74 17.00
C ARG A 76 -7.79 3.48 15.68
N PHE A 77 -9.04 3.65 15.23
CA PHE A 77 -9.33 4.37 14.00
C PHE A 77 -8.92 5.84 14.12
N ASN A 78 -8.06 6.30 13.21
CA ASN A 78 -7.64 7.68 13.17
C ASN A 78 -7.56 8.16 11.71
N PRO A 79 -8.59 8.87 11.22
CA PRO A 79 -8.64 9.31 9.83
C PRO A 79 -7.59 10.37 9.49
N ASN A 80 -6.89 10.94 10.48
CA ASN A 80 -5.76 11.84 10.22
C ASN A 80 -4.52 11.06 9.72
N LYS A 81 -4.50 9.73 9.87
CA LYS A 81 -3.41 8.90 9.38
C LYS A 81 -3.77 8.32 8.02
N LEU A 82 -2.98 8.67 7.02
CA LEU A 82 -3.06 8.03 5.71
C LEU A 82 -2.56 6.59 5.83
N LEU A 83 -3.37 5.65 5.35
CA LEU A 83 -3.10 4.22 5.36
C LEU A 83 -2.72 3.75 3.95
N ILE A 84 -1.89 2.71 3.90
CA ILE A 84 -1.62 1.96 2.68
C ILE A 84 -2.76 0.97 2.49
N ASP A 85 -3.14 0.70 1.25
CA ASP A 85 -4.07 -0.38 0.94
C ASP A 85 -3.38 -1.72 1.22
N PRO A 86 -3.91 -2.57 2.12
CA PRO A 86 -3.30 -3.87 2.41
C PRO A 86 -3.20 -4.79 1.19
N TYR A 87 -3.96 -4.53 0.12
CA TYR A 87 -3.92 -5.24 -1.16
C TYR A 87 -3.18 -4.46 -2.26
N ALA A 88 -2.43 -3.40 -1.92
CA ALA A 88 -1.65 -2.66 -2.91
C ALA A 88 -0.60 -3.57 -3.59
N ARG A 89 -0.68 -3.69 -4.91
CA ARG A 89 0.30 -4.43 -5.73
C ARG A 89 1.62 -3.68 -5.94
N LYS A 90 1.62 -2.37 -5.69
CA LYS A 90 2.81 -1.50 -5.79
C LYS A 90 2.69 -0.34 -4.81
N ILE A 91 3.82 0.02 -4.22
CA ILE A 91 3.98 1.16 -3.32
C ILE A 91 4.97 2.14 -3.95
N SER A 92 4.65 3.43 -3.94
CA SER A 92 5.49 4.52 -4.46
C SER A 92 5.99 5.43 -3.33
N GLY A 93 7.25 5.83 -3.43
CA GLY A 93 7.93 6.67 -2.44
C GLY A 93 8.51 5.87 -1.29
N ARG A 94 9.06 6.61 -0.32
CA ARG A 94 9.63 6.05 0.91
C ARG A 94 8.91 6.62 2.11
N LEU A 95 8.78 5.81 3.15
CA LEU A 95 8.36 6.29 4.46
C LEU A 95 9.36 7.33 4.96
N LYS A 96 8.87 8.53 5.28
CA LYS A 96 9.66 9.54 5.98
C LYS A 96 9.33 9.44 7.46
N TRP A 97 10.26 8.95 8.26
CA TRP A 97 10.05 8.84 9.70
C TRP A 97 9.70 10.19 10.31
N SER A 98 8.56 10.24 10.99
CA SER A 98 8.02 11.42 11.65
C SER A 98 7.06 11.01 12.76
N ARG A 99 7.00 11.79 13.84
CA ARG A 99 6.00 11.58 14.92
C ARG A 99 4.57 11.74 14.42
N THR A 100 4.36 12.40 13.27
CA THR A 100 3.02 12.53 12.64
C THR A 100 2.45 11.19 12.19
N LEU A 101 3.30 10.19 11.93
CA LEU A 101 2.89 8.82 11.60
C LEU A 101 2.16 8.13 12.76
N MET A 102 2.39 8.57 14.01
CA MET A 102 1.78 7.94 15.18
C MET A 102 0.32 8.38 15.33
N GLY A 103 -0.56 7.42 15.57
CA GLY A 103 -1.98 7.61 15.89
C GLY A 103 -2.25 8.41 17.17
N TYR A 104 -1.22 8.57 18.01
CA TYR A 104 -1.23 9.17 19.33
C TYR A 104 -0.13 10.22 19.48
N HIS A 105 -0.16 10.99 20.56
CA HIS A 105 0.87 11.98 20.87
C HIS A 105 2.08 11.32 21.53
N VAL A 106 3.19 11.19 20.78
CA VAL A 106 4.47 10.70 21.33
C VAL A 106 4.93 11.59 22.48
N GLY A 107 5.14 10.99 23.66
CA GLY A 107 5.53 11.68 24.88
C GLY A 107 4.35 12.19 25.73
N SER A 108 3.11 11.92 25.34
CA SER A 108 1.94 12.20 26.19
C SER A 108 2.00 11.38 27.49
N PRO A 109 1.61 11.94 28.64
CA PRO A 109 1.41 11.18 29.88
C PRO A 109 0.37 10.06 29.72
N MET A 110 -0.58 10.23 28.79
CA MET A 110 -1.56 9.19 28.44
C MET A 110 -1.00 8.13 27.47
N GLY A 111 0.25 8.28 27.01
CA GLY A 111 0.88 7.36 26.07
C GLY A 111 0.06 7.18 24.79
N ASP A 112 -0.13 5.92 24.41
CA ASP A 112 -0.86 5.47 23.23
C ASP A 112 -2.38 5.53 23.37
N LEU A 113 -2.90 5.98 24.53
CA LEU A 113 -4.31 6.31 24.72
C LEU A 113 -4.68 7.69 24.18
N SER A 114 -3.69 8.55 23.94
CA SER A 114 -3.91 9.89 23.39
C SER A 114 -4.25 9.86 21.89
N PHE A 115 -5.00 10.84 21.40
CA PHE A 115 -5.42 10.90 19.99
C PHE A 115 -4.70 12.01 19.22
N SER A 116 -3.89 11.67 18.22
CA SER A 116 -3.16 12.65 17.40
C SER A 116 -3.95 13.06 16.16
N THR A 117 -4.22 14.37 16.03
CA THR A 117 -4.92 14.96 14.88
C THR A 117 -3.99 15.36 13.71
N ARG A 118 -2.68 15.11 13.82
CA ARG A 118 -1.71 15.52 12.79
C ARG A 118 -1.86 14.66 11.53
N ASP A 119 -1.90 15.30 10.37
CA ASP A 119 -1.91 14.58 9.10
C ASP A 119 -0.57 13.86 8.83
N SER A 120 -0.63 12.60 8.41
CA SER A 120 0.54 11.78 8.09
C SER A 120 0.83 11.66 6.58
N ALA A 121 -0.04 12.21 5.71
CA ALA A 121 0.03 11.99 4.26
C ALA A 121 1.39 12.34 3.63
N PHE A 122 2.05 13.41 4.07
CA PHE A 122 3.37 13.83 3.54
C PHE A 122 4.50 12.82 3.84
N ALA A 123 4.32 12.01 4.88
CA ALA A 123 5.32 11.09 5.41
C ALA A 123 5.08 9.64 4.96
N MET A 124 3.86 9.32 4.53
CA MET A 124 3.46 8.00 4.07
C MET A 124 3.75 7.80 2.58
N PRO A 125 4.30 6.63 2.17
CA PRO A 125 4.29 6.26 0.77
C PRO A 125 2.85 6.06 0.29
N LYS A 126 2.66 6.06 -1.04
CA LYS A 126 1.33 5.92 -1.66
C LYS A 126 1.17 4.53 -2.28
N SER A 127 -0.01 3.97 -2.17
CA SER A 127 -0.41 2.83 -3.00
C SER A 127 -0.48 3.29 -4.46
N VAL A 128 -0.20 2.38 -5.39
CA VAL A 128 -0.28 2.66 -6.82
C VAL A 128 -1.31 1.72 -7.45
N VAL A 129 -2.23 2.27 -8.23
CA VAL A 129 -3.09 1.47 -9.10
C VAL A 129 -2.20 0.82 -10.16
N VAL A 130 -2.15 -0.51 -10.18
CA VAL A 130 -1.42 -1.27 -11.20
C VAL A 130 -2.42 -1.72 -12.26
N GLY A 131 -1.99 -1.75 -13.53
CA GLY A 131 -2.82 -2.27 -14.61
C GLY A 131 -3.17 -3.76 -14.47
N PRO A 132 -3.95 -4.30 -15.41
CA PRO A 132 -4.14 -5.74 -15.52
C PRO A 132 -2.78 -6.44 -15.65
N ASP A 133 -2.68 -7.67 -15.13
CA ASP A 133 -1.48 -8.48 -15.24
C ASP A 133 -1.42 -9.12 -16.63
N ASN A 134 -0.89 -8.36 -17.59
CA ASN A 134 -0.75 -8.75 -18.99
C ASN A 134 0.71 -8.93 -19.39
N PHE A 135 1.57 -9.28 -18.44
CA PHE A 135 2.97 -9.55 -18.73
C PHE A 135 3.09 -10.78 -19.63
N ASP A 136 3.76 -10.63 -20.78
CA ASP A 136 4.05 -11.74 -21.69
C ASP A 136 5.20 -12.59 -21.13
N TRP A 137 4.83 -13.72 -20.52
CA TRP A 137 5.76 -14.70 -19.97
C TRP A 137 6.44 -15.57 -21.03
N GLN A 138 6.07 -15.44 -22.32
CA GLN A 138 6.58 -16.26 -23.41
C GLN A 138 6.41 -17.77 -23.09
N ASP A 139 7.48 -18.56 -23.23
CA ASP A 139 7.47 -20.01 -23.01
C ASP A 139 7.89 -20.40 -21.57
N ASP A 140 7.91 -19.47 -20.62
CA ASP A 140 8.26 -19.78 -19.23
C ASP A 140 7.33 -20.86 -18.65
N ARG A 141 7.94 -21.88 -18.02
CA ARG A 141 7.21 -22.99 -17.41
C ARG A 141 7.92 -23.46 -16.15
N PRO A 142 7.18 -23.94 -15.13
CA PRO A 142 7.77 -24.44 -13.91
C PRO A 142 8.78 -25.57 -14.18
N PRO A 143 10.02 -25.51 -13.66
CA PRO A 143 11.01 -26.58 -13.85
C PRO A 143 10.62 -27.93 -13.25
N ASN A 144 9.74 -27.96 -12.23
CA ASN A 144 9.19 -29.17 -11.59
C ASN A 144 10.25 -30.19 -11.11
N HIS A 145 11.38 -29.73 -10.56
CA HIS A 145 12.38 -30.61 -9.96
C HIS A 145 11.79 -31.47 -8.83
N ALA A 146 12.15 -32.75 -8.80
CA ALA A 146 11.75 -33.61 -7.69
C ALA A 146 12.45 -33.17 -6.40
N GLY A 147 11.77 -33.32 -5.26
CA GLY A 147 12.32 -32.92 -3.95
C GLY A 147 13.73 -33.45 -3.67
N PRO A 148 14.01 -34.76 -3.88
CA PRO A 148 15.35 -35.33 -3.69
C PRO A 148 16.44 -34.79 -4.64
N GLU A 149 16.05 -34.19 -5.76
CA GLU A 149 16.95 -33.60 -6.76
C GLU A 149 17.12 -32.09 -6.56
N THR A 150 16.40 -31.50 -5.60
CA THR A 150 16.40 -30.05 -5.36
C THR A 150 17.54 -29.65 -4.44
N LEU A 151 18.37 -28.71 -4.91
CA LEU A 151 19.35 -27.99 -4.08
C LEU A 151 18.89 -26.53 -3.94
N ILE A 152 18.68 -26.08 -2.69
CA ILE A 152 18.25 -24.70 -2.41
C ILE A 152 19.48 -23.81 -2.23
N TYR A 153 19.51 -22.68 -2.96
CA TYR A 153 20.50 -21.63 -2.78
C TYR A 153 19.83 -20.38 -2.20
N GLU A 154 20.03 -20.12 -0.92
CA GLU A 154 19.53 -18.91 -0.26
C GLU A 154 20.40 -17.71 -0.64
N ALA A 155 19.78 -16.64 -1.13
CA ALA A 155 20.48 -15.43 -1.54
C ALA A 155 19.69 -14.16 -1.21
N HIS A 156 20.40 -13.13 -0.76
CA HIS A 156 19.85 -11.79 -0.63
C HIS A 156 19.93 -11.05 -1.96
N VAL A 157 18.80 -10.64 -2.56
CA VAL A 157 18.72 -9.94 -3.87
C VAL A 157 19.80 -8.86 -4.02
N LYS A 158 19.88 -7.93 -3.05
CA LYS A 158 20.93 -6.91 -3.06
C LYS A 158 22.35 -7.49 -2.92
N GLY A 159 22.60 -8.27 -1.87
CA GLY A 159 23.95 -8.75 -1.53
C GLY A 159 24.56 -9.65 -2.60
N LEU A 160 23.73 -10.40 -3.35
CA LEU A 160 24.18 -11.34 -4.37
C LEU A 160 25.01 -10.67 -5.47
N THR A 161 24.61 -9.48 -5.92
CA THR A 161 25.25 -8.81 -7.07
C THR A 161 25.74 -7.39 -6.80
N ALA A 162 25.54 -6.83 -5.59
CA ALA A 162 25.94 -5.46 -5.24
C ALA A 162 27.41 -5.13 -5.57
N MET A 163 28.32 -6.09 -5.36
CA MET A 163 29.76 -5.92 -5.61
C MET A 163 30.28 -6.80 -6.76
N HIS A 164 29.39 -7.46 -7.51
CA HIS A 164 29.78 -8.41 -8.54
C HIS A 164 30.35 -7.65 -9.78
N PRO A 165 31.65 -7.81 -10.11
CA PRO A 165 32.29 -6.99 -11.14
C PRO A 165 31.70 -7.25 -12.54
N GLY A 166 31.22 -8.47 -12.79
CA GLY A 166 30.59 -8.85 -14.06
C GLY A 166 29.16 -8.37 -14.29
N VAL A 167 28.53 -7.71 -13.31
CA VAL A 167 27.18 -7.15 -13.46
C VAL A 167 27.27 -5.65 -13.74
N ASP A 168 26.44 -5.18 -14.68
CA ASP A 168 26.34 -3.75 -15.00
C ASP A 168 26.11 -2.91 -13.73
N PRO A 169 26.94 -1.87 -13.46
CA PRO A 169 26.86 -1.10 -12.23
C PRO A 169 25.47 -0.51 -11.90
N THR A 170 24.64 -0.21 -12.90
CA THR A 170 23.29 0.35 -12.71
C THR A 170 22.26 -0.71 -12.30
N ARG A 171 22.59 -2.00 -12.44
CA ARG A 171 21.70 -3.14 -12.15
C ARG A 171 22.09 -3.92 -10.90
N ARG A 172 23.31 -3.71 -10.39
CA ARG A 172 23.82 -4.42 -9.20
C ARG A 172 22.88 -4.32 -8.00
N GLY A 173 22.61 -5.47 -7.40
CA GLY A 173 21.77 -5.58 -6.22
C GLY A 173 20.29 -5.27 -6.46
N THR A 174 19.80 -5.51 -7.68
CA THR A 174 18.40 -5.38 -8.09
C THR A 174 17.89 -6.71 -8.66
N PHE A 175 16.59 -6.89 -8.86
CA PHE A 175 16.05 -8.10 -9.48
C PHE A 175 16.60 -8.39 -10.90
N ARG A 176 17.10 -7.37 -11.62
CA ARG A 176 17.59 -7.51 -13.00
C ARG A 176 19.08 -7.87 -13.10
N GLY A 177 19.85 -7.65 -12.02
CA GLY A 177 21.31 -7.72 -12.05
C GLY A 177 21.82 -8.89 -11.23
#